data_AF-A0A135VGX7-F1
#
_entry.id   AF-A0A135VGX7-F1
#
_cell.length_a   1.000
_cell.length_b   1.000
_cell.length_c   1.000
_cell.angle_alpha   90.00
_cell.angle_beta   90.00
_cell.angle_gamma   90.00
#
_symmetry.space_group_name_H-M   'P 1'
#
loop_
_entity.id
_entity.type
_entity.pdbx_description
1 polymer ?
#
loop_
_entity_poly.entity_id
_entity_poly.type
_entity_poly.pdbx_seq_one_letter_code
_entity_poly.pdbx_strand_id
1 'polypeptide(L)'
;MSEEIMARKYEFFSWQGFAVGAIVMTISLVVQSFICFESVWTDRTISYTLYIAFSSIIVGIASGGVLVYLYPPDQDVIGIAGLGSDDVTQHLSLILVILALVQPIFTGFVFFYEYFSTDQLIFIWVLLGFAAPSLGLTAAMFERSRAIGEDLKVYFSVHERLDMSSLEWLHAIGPRTATYRMGMLESAARRVEGLRISGHEIVREHSHFAVNQ
;
A
#
# COMPACT_ATOMS: atom_id res chain seq x y z
N MET A 1 -4.96 -9.55 -25.02
CA MET A 1 -4.84 -9.82 -23.56
C MET A 1 -6.07 -10.62 -23.17
N SER A 2 -5.95 -11.86 -22.67
CA SER A 2 -7.15 -12.67 -22.37
C SER A 2 -7.91 -12.10 -21.17
N GLU A 3 -9.24 -12.23 -21.19
CA GLU A 3 -10.15 -11.72 -20.15
C GLU A 3 -9.83 -12.26 -18.74
N GLU A 4 -9.14 -13.41 -18.63
CA GLU A 4 -8.65 -13.95 -17.35
C GLU A 4 -7.56 -13.09 -16.70
N ILE A 5 -6.71 -12.41 -17.49
CA ILE A 5 -5.72 -11.46 -16.94
C ILE A 5 -6.43 -10.21 -16.43
N MET A 6 -7.58 -9.85 -17.02
CA MET A 6 -8.43 -8.76 -16.51
C MET A 6 -9.26 -9.16 -15.28
N ALA A 7 -9.48 -10.44 -15.00
CA ALA A 7 -10.19 -10.88 -13.80
C ALA A 7 -9.42 -10.60 -12.50
N ARG A 8 -8.08 -10.48 -12.55
CA ARG A 8 -7.24 -10.03 -11.43
C ARG A 8 -7.23 -8.51 -11.24
N LYS A 9 -8.03 -7.73 -11.98
CA LYS A 9 -8.15 -6.26 -11.81
C LYS A 9 -8.67 -5.83 -10.42
N TYR A 10 -9.11 -6.74 -9.53
CA TYR A 10 -10.00 -6.40 -8.42
C TYR A 10 -9.49 -6.65 -6.98
N GLU A 11 -8.25 -7.06 -6.75
CA GLU A 11 -7.71 -7.01 -5.38
C GLU A 11 -7.11 -5.62 -5.11
N PHE A 12 -8.02 -4.65 -4.89
CA PHE A 12 -7.72 -3.24 -4.63
C PHE A 12 -7.12 -3.01 -3.24
N PHE A 13 -7.31 -3.96 -2.33
CA PHE A 13 -6.84 -3.93 -0.96
C PHE A 13 -5.63 -4.84 -0.83
N SER A 14 -4.49 -4.30 -0.40
CA SER A 14 -3.32 -5.12 -0.11
C SER A 14 -3.45 -5.75 1.26
N TRP A 15 -3.66 -7.06 1.30
CA TRP A 15 -3.64 -7.84 2.54
C TRP A 15 -2.28 -7.78 3.22
N GLN A 16 -1.19 -7.74 2.44
CA GLN A 16 0.15 -7.60 2.99
C GLN A 16 0.34 -6.23 3.65
N GLY A 17 -0.10 -5.15 2.99
CA GLY A 17 -0.06 -3.80 3.54
C GLY A 17 -0.92 -3.66 4.81
N PHE A 18 -2.12 -4.24 4.80
CA PHE A 18 -2.97 -4.34 5.98
C PHE A 18 -2.27 -5.04 7.14
N ALA A 19 -1.74 -6.24 6.89
CA ALA A 19 -1.09 -7.04 7.92
C ALA A 19 0.13 -6.32 8.50
N VAL A 20 0.98 -5.73 7.66
CA VAL A 20 2.16 -4.98 8.11
C VAL A 20 1.73 -3.77 8.95
N GLY A 21 0.78 -2.96 8.49
CA GLY A 21 0.29 -1.81 9.26
C GLY A 21 -0.30 -2.21 10.62
N ALA A 22 -1.17 -3.23 10.64
CA ALA A 22 -1.80 -3.71 11.85
C ALA A 22 -0.79 -4.31 12.84
N ILE A 23 0.19 -5.08 12.35
CA ILE A 23 1.24 -5.68 13.19
C ILE A 23 2.14 -4.60 13.79
N VAL A 24 2.60 -3.64 12.99
CA VAL A 24 3.47 -2.55 13.48
C VAL A 24 2.73 -1.74 14.55
N MET A 25 1.45 -1.41 14.35
CA MET A 25 0.67 -0.70 15.36
C MET A 25 0.49 -1.52 16.64
N THR A 26 0.17 -2.81 16.50
CA THR A 26 0.00 -3.72 17.64
C THR A 26 1.27 -3.81 18.47
N ILE A 27 2.41 -4.08 17.81
CA ILE A 27 3.71 -4.16 18.47
C ILE A 27 4.04 -2.83 19.13
N SER A 28 3.79 -1.70 18.46
CA SER A 28 4.08 -0.39 19.03
C SER A 28 3.30 -0.14 20.32
N LEU A 29 1.98 -0.40 20.34
CA LEU A 29 1.15 -0.19 21.53
C LEU A 29 1.44 -1.18 22.67
N VAL A 30 1.81 -2.41 22.33
CA VAL A 30 2.20 -3.43 23.32
C VAL A 30 3.54 -3.08 23.94
N VAL A 31 4.54 -2.72 23.13
CA VAL A 31 5.86 -2.33 23.64
C VAL A 31 5.76 -1.02 24.43
N GLN A 32 4.95 -0.06 23.96
CA GLN A 32 4.66 1.17 24.70
C GLN A 32 4.10 0.87 26.09
N SER A 33 3.10 -0.02 26.22
CA SER A 33 2.53 -0.31 27.53
C SER A 33 3.51 -1.00 28.46
N PHE A 34 4.34 -1.92 27.97
CA PHE A 34 5.37 -2.55 28.81
C PHE A 34 6.46 -1.60 29.28
N ILE A 35 6.82 -0.59 28.48
CA ILE A 35 7.87 0.37 28.84
C ILE A 35 7.32 1.48 29.74
N CYS A 36 6.16 2.03 29.40
CA CYS A 36 5.68 3.27 30.00
C CYS A 36 4.64 3.05 31.11
N PHE A 37 3.81 2.01 31.04
CA PHE A 37 2.70 1.80 31.95
C PHE A 37 2.23 0.34 32.03
N GLU A 38 3.06 -0.53 32.60
CA GLU A 38 2.79 -1.98 32.67
C GLU A 38 1.48 -2.30 33.41
N SER A 39 1.09 -1.49 34.39
CA SER A 39 -0.12 -1.71 35.21
C SER A 39 -1.42 -1.69 34.40
N VAL A 40 -1.42 -1.17 33.16
CA VAL A 40 -2.60 -1.25 32.29
C VAL A 40 -3.05 -2.71 32.04
N TRP A 41 -2.10 -3.66 32.08
CA TRP A 41 -2.37 -5.08 31.90
C TRP A 41 -2.97 -5.76 33.11
N THR A 42 -2.88 -5.17 34.31
CA THR A 42 -3.59 -5.65 35.51
C THR A 42 -4.90 -4.92 35.71
N ASP A 43 -4.91 -3.61 35.47
CA ASP A 43 -6.00 -2.74 35.89
C ASP A 43 -7.08 -2.62 34.81
N ARG A 44 -6.68 -2.67 33.52
CA ARG A 44 -7.56 -2.44 32.37
C ARG A 44 -7.26 -3.34 31.17
N THR A 45 -6.88 -4.59 31.41
CA THR A 45 -6.44 -5.56 30.39
C THR A 45 -7.38 -5.67 29.20
N ILE A 46 -8.68 -5.87 29.46
CA ILE A 46 -9.70 -6.10 28.43
C ILE A 46 -9.88 -4.83 27.59
N SER A 47 -10.08 -3.69 28.24
CA SER A 47 -10.27 -2.40 27.56
C SER A 47 -9.05 -2.03 26.73
N TYR A 48 -7.83 -2.24 27.25
CA TYR A 48 -6.61 -1.92 26.52
C TYR A 48 -6.38 -2.85 25.33
N THR A 49 -6.69 -4.15 25.47
CA THR A 49 -6.64 -5.11 24.37
C THR A 49 -7.62 -4.73 23.25
N LEU A 50 -8.84 -4.31 23.59
CA LEU A 50 -9.81 -3.82 22.63
C LEU A 50 -9.33 -2.55 21.92
N TYR A 51 -8.70 -1.63 22.66
CA TYR A 51 -8.08 -0.43 22.09
C TYR A 51 -6.95 -0.78 21.10
N ILE A 52 -6.08 -1.73 21.44
CA ILE A 52 -5.04 -2.23 20.53
C ILE A 52 -5.69 -2.80 19.27
N ALA A 53 -6.64 -3.72 19.42
CA ALA A 53 -7.30 -4.36 18.29
C ALA A 53 -7.98 -3.33 17.35
N PHE A 54 -8.75 -2.40 17.92
CA PHE A 54 -9.43 -1.37 17.16
C PHE A 54 -8.46 -0.44 16.42
N SER A 55 -7.42 0.04 17.11
CA SER A 55 -6.42 0.94 16.52
C SER A 55 -5.61 0.24 15.42
N SER A 56 -5.20 -1.01 15.66
CA SER A 56 -4.49 -1.81 14.66
C SER A 56 -5.33 -2.12 13.43
N ILE A 57 -6.64 -2.36 13.59
CA ILE A 57 -7.56 -2.53 12.45
C ILE A 57 -7.66 -1.25 11.63
N ILE A 58 -7.83 -0.09 12.28
CA ILE A 58 -7.92 1.20 11.57
C ILE A 58 -6.63 1.50 10.80
N VAL A 59 -5.48 1.38 11.47
CA VAL A 59 -4.17 1.60 10.85
C VAL A 59 -3.92 0.58 9.73
N GLY A 60 -4.29 -0.68 9.93
CA GLY A 60 -4.23 -1.72 8.91
C GLY A 60 -5.09 -1.37 7.69
N ILE A 61 -6.35 -0.97 7.89
CA ILE A 61 -7.27 -0.62 6.80
C ILE A 61 -6.71 0.55 6.00
N ALA A 62 -6.20 1.60 6.66
CA ALA A 62 -5.55 2.70 5.97
C ALA A 62 -4.31 2.22 5.19
N SER A 63 -3.48 1.36 5.79
CA SER A 63 -2.28 0.82 5.16
C SER A 63 -2.55 -0.02 3.91
N GLY A 64 -3.55 -0.90 3.96
CA GLY A 64 -3.96 -1.74 2.83
C GLY A 64 -4.84 -1.02 1.80
N GLY A 65 -5.59 0.00 2.24
CA GLY A 65 -6.58 0.73 1.45
C GLY A 65 -6.03 1.95 0.70
N VAL A 66 -4.93 2.56 1.11
CA VAL A 66 -4.38 3.76 0.43
C VAL A 66 -4.00 3.50 -1.03
N LEU A 67 -3.67 2.26 -1.41
CA LEU A 67 -3.48 1.88 -2.82
C LEU A 67 -4.77 1.98 -3.66
N VAL A 68 -5.97 1.82 -3.07
CA VAL A 68 -7.25 1.99 -3.77
C VAL A 68 -7.43 3.43 -4.28
N TYR A 69 -6.79 4.37 -3.60
CA TYR A 69 -7.12 5.79 -3.67
C TYR A 69 -6.01 6.65 -4.29
N LEU A 70 -4.74 6.23 -4.16
CA LEU A 70 -3.61 6.76 -4.93
C LEU A 70 -3.63 6.29 -6.39
N TYR A 71 -4.38 5.22 -6.68
CA TYR A 71 -4.51 4.62 -8.00
C TYR A 71 -6.00 4.50 -8.32
N PRO A 72 -6.65 5.60 -8.72
CA PRO A 72 -8.06 5.55 -9.12
C PRO A 72 -8.23 4.48 -10.21
N PRO A 73 -9.21 3.58 -10.10
CA PRO A 73 -9.47 2.57 -11.12
C PRO A 73 -9.83 3.22 -12.46
N ASP A 74 -9.74 2.46 -13.56
CA ASP A 74 -10.48 2.80 -14.78
C ASP A 74 -11.91 3.15 -14.36
N GLN A 75 -12.39 4.34 -14.71
CA GLN A 75 -13.70 4.88 -14.29
C GLN A 75 -14.90 4.15 -14.92
N ASP A 76 -14.72 2.92 -15.42
CA ASP A 76 -15.73 2.15 -16.16
C ASP A 76 -16.50 1.14 -15.30
N VAL A 77 -16.34 1.16 -13.98
CA VAL A 77 -17.30 0.49 -13.08
C VAL A 77 -18.48 1.43 -12.85
N ILE A 78 -19.51 1.23 -13.67
CA ILE A 78 -20.85 1.81 -13.56
C ILE A 78 -21.38 1.53 -12.14
N GLY A 79 -21.18 2.48 -11.23
CA GLY A 79 -21.47 2.35 -9.80
C GLY A 79 -20.57 3.22 -8.92
N ILE A 80 -19.33 3.48 -9.34
CA ILE A 80 -18.44 4.50 -8.76
C ILE A 80 -18.27 5.70 -9.71
N ALA A 81 -18.80 5.61 -10.93
CA ALA A 81 -18.93 6.69 -11.91
C ALA A 81 -19.69 7.95 -11.41
N GLY A 82 -20.27 7.93 -10.21
CA GLY A 82 -20.88 9.10 -9.54
C GLY A 82 -19.93 9.86 -8.60
N LEU A 83 -18.75 9.31 -8.28
CA LEU A 83 -17.69 10.00 -7.53
C LEU A 83 -16.61 10.49 -8.50
N GLY A 84 -17.06 11.16 -9.57
CA GLY A 84 -16.20 11.78 -10.57
C GLY A 84 -15.32 12.86 -9.95
N SER A 85 -14.11 12.49 -9.58
CA SER A 85 -12.90 13.32 -9.60
C SER A 85 -11.78 12.50 -8.94
N ASP A 86 -10.61 12.45 -9.59
CA ASP A 86 -9.35 12.01 -8.97
C ASP A 86 -9.12 12.67 -7.59
N ASP A 87 -9.76 13.80 -7.31
CA ASP A 87 -9.74 14.48 -6.02
C ASP A 87 -10.50 13.70 -4.92
N VAL A 88 -11.65 13.10 -5.20
CA VAL A 88 -12.47 12.43 -4.14
C VAL A 88 -11.75 11.21 -3.60
N THR A 89 -11.15 10.40 -4.47
CA THR A 89 -10.36 9.25 -4.06
C THR A 89 -9.13 9.69 -3.29
N GLN A 90 -8.42 10.72 -3.75
CA GLN A 90 -7.28 11.30 -3.02
C GLN A 90 -7.67 11.88 -1.66
N HIS A 91 -8.81 12.57 -1.56
CA HIS A 91 -9.34 13.09 -0.30
C HIS A 91 -9.70 11.96 0.66
N LEU A 92 -10.28 10.86 0.16
CA LEU A 92 -10.61 9.72 1.01
C LEU A 92 -9.35 9.00 1.48
N SER A 93 -8.34 8.87 0.62
CA SER A 93 -6.99 8.44 0.99
C SER A 93 -6.41 9.28 2.13
N LEU A 94 -6.47 10.60 1.96
CA LEU A 94 -5.95 11.56 2.93
C LEU A 94 -6.69 11.45 4.26
N ILE A 95 -8.02 11.32 4.22
CA ILE A 95 -8.85 11.11 5.41
C ILE A 95 -8.46 9.82 6.12
N LEU A 96 -8.27 8.71 5.39
CA LEU A 96 -7.85 7.44 5.98
C LEU A 96 -6.46 7.53 6.63
N VAL A 97 -5.52 8.23 5.99
CA VAL A 97 -4.20 8.50 6.57
C VAL A 97 -4.34 9.34 7.83
N ILE A 98 -5.07 10.46 7.79
CA ILE A 98 -5.32 11.30 8.97
C ILE A 98 -5.99 10.49 10.08
N LEU A 99 -6.98 9.66 9.75
CA LEU A 99 -7.66 8.80 10.71
C LEU A 99 -6.69 7.82 11.37
N ALA A 100 -5.84 7.14 10.59
CA ALA A 100 -4.84 6.21 11.11
C ALA A 100 -3.81 6.89 12.03
N LEU A 101 -3.54 8.18 11.82
CA LEU A 101 -2.60 8.96 12.63
C LEU A 101 -3.24 9.49 13.91
N VAL A 102 -4.46 10.03 13.80
CA VAL A 102 -5.13 10.71 14.91
C VAL A 102 -5.83 9.72 15.82
N GLN A 103 -6.47 8.68 15.26
CA GLN A 103 -7.36 7.82 16.04
C GLN A 103 -6.64 7.09 17.19
N PRO A 104 -5.46 6.45 17.01
CA PRO A 104 -4.79 5.76 18.10
C PRO A 104 -4.46 6.71 19.25
N ILE A 105 -3.87 7.87 18.93
CA ILE A 105 -3.48 8.87 19.93
C ILE A 105 -4.71 9.46 20.63
N PHE A 106 -5.72 9.88 19.87
CA PHE A 106 -6.94 10.45 20.43
C PHE A 106 -7.67 9.47 21.34
N THR A 107 -7.80 8.22 20.92
CA THR A 107 -8.48 7.18 21.70
C THR A 107 -7.67 6.81 22.94
N GLY A 108 -6.33 6.75 22.82
CA GLY A 108 -5.41 6.59 23.95
C GLY A 108 -5.61 7.68 25.01
N PHE A 109 -5.61 8.95 24.61
CA PHE A 109 -5.82 10.05 25.55
C PHE A 109 -7.23 10.11 26.14
N VAL A 110 -8.27 9.79 25.37
CA VAL A 110 -9.67 9.86 25.85
C VAL A 110 -9.99 8.75 26.85
N PHE A 111 -9.55 7.51 26.58
CA PHE A 111 -9.94 6.35 27.40
C PHE A 111 -8.86 5.93 28.41
N PHE A 112 -7.60 6.32 28.18
CA PHE A 112 -6.42 5.93 28.97
C PHE A 112 -5.59 7.15 29.39
N TYR A 113 -6.24 8.29 29.65
CA TYR A 113 -5.58 9.56 30.03
C TYR A 113 -4.52 9.40 31.12
N GLU A 114 -4.82 8.67 32.20
CA GLU A 114 -3.92 8.45 33.34
C GLU A 114 -2.57 7.82 32.92
N TYR A 115 -2.58 7.02 31.87
CA TYR A 115 -1.41 6.34 31.31
C TYR A 115 -0.72 7.20 30.24
N PHE A 116 -1.49 7.71 29.28
CA PHE A 116 -0.93 8.47 28.14
C PHE A 116 -0.41 9.86 28.52
N SER A 117 -0.98 10.49 29.55
CA SER A 117 -0.52 11.80 30.03
C SER A 117 0.81 11.73 30.80
N THR A 118 1.18 10.55 31.28
CA THR A 118 2.41 10.31 32.05
C THR A 118 3.50 9.62 31.22
N ASP A 119 3.19 9.27 29.97
CA ASP A 119 4.13 8.64 29.04
C ASP A 119 5.22 9.63 28.58
N GLN A 120 6.43 9.44 29.10
CA GLN A 120 7.60 10.26 28.76
C GLN A 120 8.09 10.08 27.32
N LEU A 121 7.73 8.97 26.67
CA LEU A 121 8.15 8.60 25.33
C LEU A 121 7.02 8.77 24.31
N ILE A 122 5.94 9.46 24.66
CA ILE A 122 4.75 9.61 23.80
C ILE A 122 5.10 10.10 22.39
N PHE A 123 6.08 11.00 22.25
CA PHE A 123 6.52 11.49 20.94
C PHE A 123 7.15 10.39 20.07
N ILE A 124 7.88 9.45 20.67
CA ILE A 124 8.48 8.32 19.95
C ILE A 124 7.38 7.39 19.47
N TRP A 125 6.41 7.08 20.32
CA TRP A 125 5.28 6.22 19.97
C TRP A 125 4.38 6.83 18.90
N VAL A 126 4.17 8.14 18.97
CA VAL A 126 3.51 8.91 17.91
C VAL A 126 4.26 8.74 16.59
N LEU A 127 5.58 8.96 16.56
CA LEU A 127 6.40 8.80 15.34
C LEU A 127 6.38 7.37 14.79
N LEU A 128 6.39 6.36 15.65
CA LEU A 128 6.25 4.96 15.24
C LEU A 128 4.84 4.67 14.69
N GLY A 129 3.81 5.26 15.28
CA GLY A 129 2.45 5.27 14.75
C GLY A 129 2.36 5.91 13.36
N PHE A 130 3.10 7.00 13.12
CA PHE A 130 3.24 7.61 11.78
C PHE A 130 3.95 6.70 10.77
N ALA A 131 4.93 5.92 11.22
CA ALA A 131 5.67 5.00 10.36
C ALA A 131 4.81 3.80 9.92
N ALA A 132 3.86 3.35 10.75
CA ALA A 132 3.06 2.15 10.47
C ALA A 132 2.28 2.22 9.14
N PRO A 133 1.47 3.26 8.83
CA PRO A 133 0.84 3.42 7.52
C PRO A 133 1.84 3.46 6.36
N SER A 134 2.99 4.11 6.56
CA SER A 134 4.02 4.27 5.52
C SER A 134 4.70 2.94 5.18
N LEU A 135 5.02 2.14 6.21
CA LEU A 135 5.58 0.80 6.06
C LEU A 135 4.58 -0.16 5.43
N GLY A 136 3.32 -0.09 5.85
CA GLY A 136 2.23 -0.87 5.26
C GLY A 136 2.02 -0.54 3.78
N LEU A 137 1.99 0.74 3.41
CA LEU A 137 1.92 1.19 2.02
C LEU A 137 3.12 0.69 1.21
N THR A 138 4.33 0.75 1.78
CA THR A 138 5.53 0.26 1.12
C THR A 138 5.44 -1.24 0.85
N ALA A 139 5.02 -2.03 1.85
CA ALA A 139 4.81 -3.46 1.68
C ALA A 139 3.78 -3.77 0.58
N ALA A 140 2.69 -2.99 0.54
CA ALA A 140 1.66 -3.09 -0.48
C ALA A 140 2.19 -2.80 -1.90
N MET A 141 3.05 -1.79 -2.04
CA MET A 141 3.72 -1.49 -3.31
C MET A 141 4.66 -2.61 -3.76
N PHE A 142 5.39 -3.24 -2.83
CA PHE A 142 6.26 -4.38 -3.13
C PHE A 142 5.46 -5.60 -3.60
N GLU A 143 4.36 -5.91 -2.93
CA GLU A 143 3.42 -6.96 -3.34
C GLU A 143 2.93 -6.72 -4.77
N ARG A 144 2.49 -5.49 -5.05
CA ARG A 144 1.97 -5.12 -6.37
C ARG A 144 3.04 -5.15 -7.46
N SER A 145 4.25 -4.66 -7.17
CA SER A 145 5.38 -4.71 -8.10
C SER A 145 5.76 -6.16 -8.44
N ARG A 146 5.71 -7.06 -7.46
CA ARG A 146 5.94 -8.50 -7.68
C ARG A 146 4.86 -9.11 -8.58
N ALA A 147 3.58 -8.82 -8.32
CA ALA A 147 2.47 -9.32 -9.14
C ALA A 147 2.60 -8.86 -10.60
N ILE A 148 2.88 -7.57 -10.82
CA ILE A 148 3.15 -7.02 -12.17
C ILE A 148 4.33 -7.72 -12.82
N GLY A 149 5.41 -7.99 -12.07
CA GLY A 149 6.58 -8.73 -12.57
C GLY A 149 6.24 -10.14 -13.04
N GLU A 150 5.38 -10.87 -12.32
CA GLU A 150 4.90 -12.19 -12.75
C GLU A 150 4.02 -12.10 -14.01
N ASP A 151 3.15 -11.09 -14.10
CA ASP A 151 2.34 -10.87 -15.30
C ASP A 151 3.22 -10.53 -16.52
N LEU A 152 4.29 -9.75 -16.33
CA LEU A 152 5.27 -9.47 -17.37
C LEU A 152 6.00 -10.74 -17.83
N LYS A 153 6.40 -11.64 -16.92
CA LYS A 153 7.00 -12.94 -17.31
C LYS A 153 6.07 -13.75 -18.20
N VAL A 154 4.78 -13.80 -17.86
CA VAL A 154 3.77 -14.49 -18.67
C VAL A 154 3.60 -13.81 -20.02
N TYR A 155 3.49 -12.48 -20.07
CA TYR A 155 3.36 -11.74 -21.32
C TYR A 155 4.55 -11.97 -22.27
N PHE A 156 5.77 -11.82 -21.77
CA PHE A 156 7.02 -11.97 -22.53
C PHE A 156 7.40 -13.43 -22.82
N SER A 157 6.64 -14.41 -22.32
CA SER A 157 6.77 -15.80 -22.76
C SER A 157 6.37 -15.99 -24.23
N VAL A 158 5.47 -15.13 -24.73
CA VAL A 158 4.95 -15.18 -26.12
C VAL A 158 5.30 -13.92 -26.92
N HIS A 159 5.54 -12.78 -26.25
CA HIS A 159 5.82 -11.50 -26.90
C HIS A 159 7.29 -11.07 -26.72
N GLU A 160 7.83 -10.34 -27.69
CA GLU A 160 9.20 -9.81 -27.64
C GLU A 160 9.30 -8.37 -27.13
N ARG A 161 8.21 -7.60 -27.28
CA ARG A 161 8.14 -6.19 -26.91
C ARG A 161 6.77 -5.81 -26.35
N LEU A 162 6.78 -4.83 -25.46
CA LEU A 162 5.61 -4.15 -24.92
C LEU A 162 5.80 -2.64 -25.05
N ASP A 163 4.95 -1.98 -25.84
CA ASP A 163 4.93 -0.52 -25.96
C ASP A 163 4.02 0.10 -24.90
N MET A 164 4.61 0.78 -23.91
CA MET A 164 3.88 1.42 -22.82
C MET A 164 3.03 2.62 -23.27
N SER A 165 3.33 3.21 -24.44
CA SER A 165 2.52 4.30 -25.00
C SER A 165 1.17 3.81 -25.56
N SER A 166 1.12 2.53 -25.95
CA SER A 166 -0.09 1.89 -26.49
C SER A 166 -1.07 1.39 -25.43
N LEU A 167 -0.69 1.44 -24.15
CA LEU A 167 -1.50 0.96 -23.05
C LEU A 167 -2.53 2.02 -22.64
N GLU A 168 -3.76 1.89 -23.15
CA GLU A 168 -4.85 2.84 -22.86
C GLU A 168 -5.06 3.06 -21.36
N TRP A 169 -4.98 2.02 -20.53
CA TRP A 169 -5.13 2.14 -19.06
C TRP A 169 -3.98 2.92 -18.37
N LEU A 170 -2.84 3.12 -19.04
CA LEU A 170 -1.77 4.00 -18.54
C LEU A 170 -2.08 5.47 -18.82
N HIS A 171 -2.75 5.77 -19.93
CA HIS A 171 -2.96 7.15 -20.42
C HIS A 171 -4.39 7.67 -20.28
N ALA A 172 -5.36 6.79 -19.97
CA ALA A 172 -6.76 7.13 -19.76
C ALA A 172 -7.05 7.87 -18.44
N ILE A 173 -6.02 8.12 -17.63
CA ILE A 173 -6.12 8.78 -16.32
C ILE A 173 -5.27 10.06 -16.32
N GLY A 174 -5.56 10.98 -15.40
CA GLY A 174 -4.77 12.20 -15.21
C GLY A 174 -3.24 11.96 -15.19
N PRO A 175 -2.44 12.94 -15.66
CA PRO A 175 -1.02 12.77 -15.98
C PRO A 175 -0.15 12.34 -14.79
N ARG A 176 -0.57 12.65 -13.56
CA ARG A 176 0.14 12.26 -12.33
C ARG A 176 0.04 10.76 -12.07
N THR A 177 -1.15 10.19 -12.24
CA THR A 177 -1.42 8.76 -12.03
C THR A 177 -0.76 7.92 -13.13
N ALA A 178 -0.78 8.41 -14.37
CA ALA A 178 -0.09 7.81 -15.50
C ALA A 178 1.42 7.67 -15.23
N THR A 179 2.07 8.77 -14.84
CA THR A 179 3.51 8.80 -14.50
C THR A 179 3.85 7.78 -13.41
N TYR A 180 3.01 7.70 -12.38
CA TYR A 180 3.23 6.79 -11.27
C TYR A 180 3.11 5.32 -11.71
N ARG A 181 2.05 4.98 -12.46
CA ARG A 181 1.82 3.61 -12.96
C ARG A 181 2.94 3.16 -13.91
N MET A 182 3.42 4.07 -14.75
CA MET A 182 4.57 3.83 -15.61
C MET A 182 5.82 3.53 -14.78
N GLY A 183 6.11 4.34 -13.73
CA GLY A 183 7.21 4.09 -12.81
C GLY A 183 7.11 2.74 -12.07
N MET A 184 5.91 2.30 -11.71
CA MET A 184 5.70 0.96 -11.15
C MET A 184 5.98 -0.16 -12.15
N LEU A 185 5.49 -0.02 -13.38
CA LEU A 185 5.69 -0.99 -14.45
C LEU A 185 7.17 -1.12 -14.79
N GLU A 186 7.89 0.01 -14.87
CA GLU A 186 9.33 0.06 -15.06
C GLU A 186 10.08 -0.60 -13.89
N SER A 187 9.71 -0.27 -12.65
CA SER A 187 10.32 -0.86 -11.45
C SER A 187 10.10 -2.38 -11.38
N ALA A 188 8.92 -2.85 -11.78
CA ALA A 188 8.60 -4.27 -11.88
C ALA A 188 9.40 -4.94 -13.01
N ALA A 189 9.46 -4.33 -14.20
CA ALA A 189 10.18 -4.85 -15.36
C ALA A 189 11.68 -5.04 -15.08
N ARG A 190 12.32 -4.08 -14.36
CA ARG A 190 13.74 -4.19 -13.95
C ARG A 190 14.04 -5.39 -13.05
N ARG A 191 13.03 -5.97 -12.40
CA ARG A 191 13.17 -7.14 -11.52
C ARG A 191 12.94 -8.46 -12.24
N VAL A 192 12.51 -8.42 -13.49
CA VAL A 192 12.32 -9.60 -14.33
C VAL A 192 13.58 -9.81 -15.16
N GLU A 193 14.21 -10.97 -15.00
CA GLU A 193 15.41 -11.32 -15.73
C GLU A 193 15.15 -11.40 -17.24
N GLY A 194 16.06 -10.84 -18.03
CA GLY A 194 15.95 -10.81 -19.49
C GLY A 194 14.93 -9.80 -20.03
N LEU A 195 14.48 -8.84 -19.23
CA LEU A 195 13.72 -7.67 -19.72
C LEU A 195 14.54 -6.39 -19.57
N ARG A 196 14.49 -5.53 -20.58
CA ARG A 196 15.14 -4.22 -20.60
C ARG A 196 14.14 -3.13 -20.98
N ILE A 197 14.27 -1.98 -20.32
CA ILE A 197 13.52 -0.78 -20.67
C ILE A 197 14.32 0.01 -21.72
N SER A 198 13.66 0.37 -22.82
CA SER A 198 14.21 1.16 -23.92
C SER A 198 13.22 2.27 -24.27
N GLY A 199 13.39 3.45 -23.68
CA GLY A 199 12.44 4.55 -23.84
C GLY A 199 11.06 4.17 -23.30
N HIS A 200 10.04 4.16 -24.15
CA HIS A 200 8.67 3.78 -23.81
C HIS A 200 8.38 2.28 -23.99
N GLU A 201 9.38 1.49 -24.39
CA GLU A 201 9.20 0.05 -24.61
C GLU A 201 9.88 -0.77 -23.51
N ILE A 202 9.26 -1.89 -23.17
CA ILE A 202 9.92 -2.99 -22.46
C ILE A 202 10.18 -4.08 -23.50
N VAL A 203 11.43 -4.53 -23.59
CA VAL A 203 11.90 -5.46 -24.63
C VAL A 203 12.54 -6.66 -23.96
N ARG A 204 12.30 -7.86 -24.50
CA ARG A 204 13.00 -9.07 -24.08
C ARG A 204 14.43 -9.03 -24.59
N GLU A 205 15.39 -9.07 -23.69
CA GLU A 205 16.79 -9.28 -24.05
C GLU A 205 16.94 -10.69 -24.59
N HIS A 206 17.22 -10.82 -25.88
CA HIS A 206 17.80 -12.04 -26.39
C HIS A 206 19.21 -12.11 -25.85
N SER A 207 19.52 -13.16 -25.09
CA SER A 207 20.89 -13.56 -24.84
C SER A 207 21.51 -13.92 -26.18
N HIS A 208 22.02 -12.92 -26.89
CA HIS A 208 23.02 -13.14 -27.91
C HIS A 208 24.24 -13.68 -27.18
N PHE A 209 24.30 -15.01 -27.03
CA PHE A 209 25.58 -15.69 -26.98
C PHE A 209 26.28 -15.27 -28.28
N ALA A 210 27.16 -14.28 -28.16
CA ALA A 210 28.11 -13.93 -29.19
C ALA A 210 29.05 -15.13 -29.33
N VAL A 211 28.63 -16.12 -30.11
CA VAL A 211 29.52 -17.16 -30.62
C VAL A 211 30.35 -16.45 -31.67
N ASN A 212 31.50 -15.91 -31.26
CA ASN A 212 32.58 -15.62 -32.18
C ASN A 212 33.11 -16.96 -32.69
N GLN A 213 32.70 -17.35 -33.90
CA GLN A 213 33.44 -18.27 -34.78
C GLN A 213 33.46 -17.68 -36.18
#